data_AF-A0A951SYT3-F1
#
_entry.id   AF-A0A951SYT3-F1
#
_cell.length_a   1.000
_cell.length_b   1.000
_cell.length_c   1.000
_cell.angle_alpha   90.00
_cell.angle_beta   90.00
_cell.angle_gamma   90.00
#
_symmetry.space_group_name_H-M   'P 1'
#
loop_
_entity.id
_entity.type
_entity.pdbx_description
1 polymer ?
#
loop_
_entity_poly.entity_id
_entity_poly.type
_entity_poly.pdbx_seq_one_letter_code
_entity_poly.pdbx_strand_id
1 'polypeptide(L)'
;MKYFLYLIVLAVVAITLINCQELTVRNNYTGFRADEEIAIFSQKGHRFKLDGDLNSPVDRLNLIPGSYIIEYIDLYSNLRGAAYCEVKAGNHYAIKAQGFQDYPQYMKRVIKGICVAKSISE
;
A
#
# COMPACT_ATOMS: atom_id res chain seq x y z
N MET A 1 46.06 -8.04 0.79
CA MET A 1 44.89 -8.34 -0.08
C MET A 1 43.74 -9.07 0.64
N LYS A 2 43.97 -10.10 1.47
CA LYS A 2 42.87 -10.83 2.16
C LYS A 2 41.94 -9.93 2.99
N TYR A 3 42.48 -9.02 3.80
CA TYR A 3 41.69 -8.12 4.67
C TYR A 3 40.79 -7.12 3.91
N PHE A 4 41.18 -6.74 2.69
CA PHE A 4 40.39 -5.84 1.85
C PHE A 4 39.11 -6.52 1.34
N LEU A 5 39.20 -7.83 1.03
CA LEU A 5 38.04 -8.62 0.61
C LEU A 5 37.03 -8.79 1.76
N TYR A 6 37.52 -9.00 3.00
CA TYR A 6 36.65 -9.11 4.18
C TYR A 6 35.90 -7.81 4.48
N LEU A 7 36.54 -6.65 4.30
CA LEU A 7 35.88 -5.35 4.49
C LEU A 7 34.77 -5.10 3.47
N ILE A 8 34.97 -5.49 2.20
CA ILE A 8 33.94 -5.37 1.16
C ILE A 8 32.76 -6.29 1.46
N VAL A 9 33.02 -7.54 1.84
CA VAL A 9 31.95 -8.49 2.18
C VAL A 9 31.14 -8.00 3.39
N LEU A 10 31.80 -7.48 4.42
CA LEU A 10 31.13 -6.94 5.60
C LEU A 10 30.26 -5.71 5.26
N ALA A 11 30.76 -4.81 4.40
CA ALA A 11 30.02 -3.65 3.95
C ALA A 11 28.78 -4.04 3.13
N VAL A 12 28.90 -5.03 2.24
CA VAL A 12 27.76 -5.54 1.46
C VAL A 12 26.71 -6.17 2.38
N VAL A 13 27.12 -6.98 3.36
CA VAL A 13 26.19 -7.59 4.35
C VAL A 13 25.50 -6.50 5.18
N ALA A 14 26.23 -5.49 5.65
CA ALA A 14 25.65 -4.37 6.39
C ALA A 14 24.62 -3.59 5.55
N ILE A 15 24.92 -3.30 4.28
CA ILE A 15 23.97 -2.62 3.37
C ILE A 15 22.73 -3.47 3.11
N THR A 16 22.86 -4.79 3.02
CA THR A 16 21.71 -5.68 2.83
C THR A 16 20.80 -5.77 4.06
N LEU A 17 21.36 -5.70 5.28
CA LEU A 17 20.60 -5.77 6.53
C LEU A 17 19.80 -4.49 6.81
N ILE A 18 20.30 -3.32 6.38
CA ILE A 18 19.61 -2.03 6.58
C ILE A 18 18.34 -1.90 5.72
N ASN A 19 18.23 -2.69 4.65
CA ASN A 19 17.09 -2.61 3.72
C ASN A 19 15.86 -3.44 4.12
N CYS A 20 15.85 -4.03 5.32
CA CYS A 20 14.63 -4.64 5.85
C CYS A 20 13.69 -3.54 6.36
N GLN A 21 12.93 -2.93 5.45
CA GLN A 21 11.88 -1.99 5.83
C GLN A 21 10.70 -2.77 6.43
N GLU A 22 10.35 -2.44 7.67
CA GLU A 22 9.18 -3.00 8.34
C GLU A 22 7.90 -2.55 7.61
N LEU A 23 7.00 -3.50 7.36
CA LEU A 23 5.77 -3.26 6.62
C LEU A 23 4.81 -2.42 7.48
N THR A 24 4.51 -1.19 7.05
CA THR A 24 3.61 -0.33 7.81
C THR A 24 2.14 -0.74 7.60
N VAL A 25 1.42 -1.00 8.69
CA VAL A 25 0.02 -1.44 8.68
C VAL A 25 -0.85 -0.43 9.41
N ARG A 26 -2.06 -0.17 8.91
CA ARG A 26 -3.11 0.55 9.65
C ARG A 26 -4.42 -0.19 9.62
N ASN A 27 -5.06 -0.23 10.79
CA ASN A 27 -6.40 -0.79 10.99
C ASN A 27 -7.42 0.35 11.11
N ASN A 28 -8.62 0.21 10.54
CA ASN A 28 -9.73 1.15 10.77
C ASN A 28 -10.64 0.73 11.95
N TYR A 29 -10.19 -0.20 12.77
CA TYR A 29 -10.89 -0.75 13.91
C TYR A 29 -9.96 -0.83 15.12
N THR A 30 -10.54 -0.95 16.30
CA THR A 30 -9.83 -1.17 17.56
C THR A 30 -9.79 -2.65 17.93
N GLY A 31 -8.73 -3.06 18.63
CA GLY A 31 -8.55 -4.43 19.07
C GLY A 31 -8.10 -5.41 17.98
N PHE A 32 -8.11 -6.69 18.31
CA PHE A 32 -7.79 -7.78 17.40
C PHE A 32 -9.03 -8.20 16.60
N ARG A 33 -8.84 -8.51 15.31
CA ARG A 33 -9.83 -9.14 14.43
C ARG A 33 -9.11 -10.18 13.57
N ALA A 34 -9.79 -11.28 13.27
CA ALA A 34 -9.23 -12.30 12.39
C ALA A 34 -9.25 -11.82 10.93
N ASP A 35 -8.33 -12.33 10.11
CA ASP A 35 -8.22 -11.97 8.68
C ASP A 35 -9.53 -12.25 7.91
N GLU A 36 -10.26 -13.29 8.31
CA GLU A 36 -11.57 -13.66 7.75
C GLU A 36 -12.66 -12.61 7.99
N GLU A 37 -12.48 -11.72 8.98
CA GLU A 37 -13.43 -10.69 9.38
C GLU A 37 -13.13 -9.32 8.77
N ILE A 38 -12.00 -9.17 8.07
CA ILE A 38 -11.50 -7.90 7.56
C ILE A 38 -11.20 -7.99 6.06
N ALA A 39 -11.15 -6.83 5.41
CA ALA A 39 -10.61 -6.66 4.07
C ALA A 39 -9.18 -6.13 4.17
N ILE A 40 -8.26 -6.71 3.40
CA ILE A 40 -6.84 -6.35 3.43
C ILE A 40 -6.43 -5.72 2.12
N PHE A 41 -5.96 -4.47 2.14
CA PHE A 41 -5.32 -3.82 0.99
C PHE A 41 -3.82 -3.96 1.06
N SER A 42 -3.22 -4.61 0.07
CA SER A 42 -1.77 -4.66 -0.06
C SER A 42 -1.34 -4.88 -1.50
N GLN A 43 -0.43 -4.04 -1.97
CA GLN A 43 0.13 -4.13 -3.32
C GLN A 43 1.57 -3.63 -3.30
N LYS A 44 2.49 -4.44 -3.82
CA LYS A 44 3.90 -4.08 -3.90
C LYS A 44 4.08 -2.77 -4.66
N GLY A 45 4.95 -1.91 -4.15
CA GLY A 45 5.24 -0.61 -4.74
C GLY A 45 4.12 0.43 -4.57
N HIS A 46 3.12 0.17 -3.73
CA HIS A 46 2.02 1.09 -3.48
C HIS A 46 1.87 1.34 -1.98
N ARG A 47 1.47 2.55 -1.62
CA ARG A 47 1.00 2.90 -0.28
C ARG A 47 -0.42 3.43 -0.32
N PHE A 48 -1.17 3.20 0.74
CA PHE A 48 -2.60 3.43 0.82
C PHE A 48 -2.98 4.30 2.00
N LYS A 49 -4.08 5.01 1.86
CA LYS A 49 -4.66 5.86 2.90
C LYS A 49 -6.17 5.97 2.69
N LEU A 50 -6.94 6.09 3.76
CA LEU A 50 -8.36 6.42 3.65
C LEU A 50 -8.53 7.91 3.36
N ASP A 51 -9.50 8.26 2.51
CA ASP A 51 -9.86 9.67 2.29
C ASP A 51 -10.17 10.37 3.62
N GLY A 52 -9.68 11.59 3.77
CA GLY A 52 -9.82 12.39 4.99
C GLY A 52 -8.97 11.94 6.20
N ASP A 53 -8.24 10.82 6.13
CA ASP A 53 -7.27 10.46 7.17
C ASP A 53 -6.18 11.57 7.23
N LEU A 54 -5.69 11.93 8.41
CA LEU A 54 -4.61 12.93 8.53
C LEU A 54 -3.23 12.29 8.54
N ASN A 55 -3.17 10.97 8.75
CA ASN A 55 -1.94 10.24 8.87
C ASN A 55 -1.27 9.96 7.51
N SER A 56 0.01 9.58 7.56
CA SER A 56 0.77 9.18 6.37
C SER A 56 0.20 7.90 5.72
N PRO A 57 0.33 7.74 4.39
CA PRO A 57 0.02 6.49 3.68
C PRO A 57 0.88 5.32 4.16
N VAL A 58 0.30 4.13 4.20
CA VAL A 58 0.89 2.90 4.74
C VAL A 58 0.95 1.79 3.68
N ASP A 59 1.78 0.78 3.89
CA ASP A 59 1.96 -0.33 2.93
C ASP A 59 0.78 -1.32 2.94
N ARG A 60 0.03 -1.38 4.05
CA ARG A 60 -1.18 -2.21 4.20
C ARG A 60 -2.30 -1.50 4.97
N LEU A 61 -3.53 -1.58 4.46
CA LEU A 61 -4.74 -1.22 5.21
C LEU A 61 -5.55 -2.47 5.54
N ASN A 62 -5.97 -2.58 6.80
CA ASN A 62 -6.92 -3.58 7.27
C ASN A 62 -8.22 -2.87 7.61
N LEU A 63 -9.30 -3.23 6.92
CA LEU A 63 -10.56 -2.52 6.96
C LEU A 63 -11.69 -3.47 7.38
N ILE A 64 -12.62 -3.00 8.21
CA ILE A 64 -13.93 -3.67 8.32
C ILE A 64 -14.67 -3.61 6.97
N PRO A 65 -15.60 -4.54 6.68
CA PRO A 65 -16.41 -4.49 5.46
C PRO A 65 -17.21 -3.20 5.34
N GLY A 66 -17.29 -2.64 4.14
CA GLY A 66 -17.97 -1.37 3.90
C GLY A 66 -17.58 -0.70 2.60
N SER A 67 -17.95 0.57 2.46
CA SER A 67 -17.61 1.40 1.30
C SER A 67 -16.60 2.47 1.69
N TYR A 68 -15.49 2.54 0.96
CA TYR A 68 -14.38 3.45 1.25
C TYR A 68 -13.90 4.16 -0.01
N ILE A 69 -13.43 5.40 0.16
CA ILE A 69 -12.53 6.02 -0.80
C ILE A 69 -11.11 5.78 -0.30
N ILE A 70 -10.32 5.08 -1.10
CA ILE A 70 -8.93 4.73 -0.78
C ILE A 70 -8.04 5.55 -1.71
N GLU A 71 -7.25 6.44 -1.12
CA GLU A 71 -6.14 7.10 -1.78
C GLU A 71 -4.94 6.15 -1.84
N TYR A 72 -4.19 6.23 -2.93
CA TYR A 72 -2.96 5.45 -3.08
C TYR A 72 -1.86 6.25 -3.77
N ILE A 73 -0.62 5.88 -3.47
CA ILE A 73 0.59 6.43 -4.08
C ILE A 73 1.39 5.29 -4.69
N ASP A 74 1.69 5.40 -5.98
CA ASP A 74 2.66 4.53 -6.64
C ASP A 74 4.07 5.01 -6.28
N LEU A 75 4.86 4.16 -5.63
CA LEU A 75 6.17 4.52 -5.07
C LEU A 75 7.26 4.71 -6.12
N TYR A 76 7.07 4.17 -7.34
CA TYR A 76 8.04 4.31 -8.42
C TYR A 76 7.91 5.64 -9.15
N SER A 77 6.67 6.06 -9.40
CA SER A 77 6.33 7.29 -10.14
C SER A 77 5.95 8.46 -9.24
N ASN A 78 5.70 8.20 -7.96
CA ASN A 78 5.15 9.14 -6.97
C ASN A 78 3.79 9.75 -7.39
N LEU A 79 3.09 9.10 -8.32
CA LEU A 79 1.75 9.51 -8.75
C LEU A 79 0.72 9.10 -7.71
N ARG A 80 -0.27 9.99 -7.51
CA ARG A 80 -1.37 9.77 -6.58
C ARG A 80 -2.63 9.37 -7.34
N GLY A 81 -3.39 8.47 -6.75
CA GLY A 81 -4.69 8.07 -7.23
C GLY A 81 -5.70 7.89 -6.12
N ALA A 82 -6.94 7.67 -6.52
CA ALA A 82 -8.03 7.32 -5.62
C ALA A 82 -8.92 6.26 -6.27
N ALA A 83 -9.50 5.39 -5.44
CA ALA A 83 -10.47 4.39 -5.85
C ALA A 83 -11.64 4.37 -4.87
N TYR A 84 -12.86 4.27 -5.39
CA TYR A 84 -14.05 3.94 -4.59
C TYR A 84 -14.17 2.42 -4.52
N CYS A 85 -14.32 1.89 -3.31
CA CYS A 85 -14.12 0.49 -3.02
C CYS A 85 -15.23 -0.03 -2.10
N GLU A 86 -16.00 -0.99 -2.59
CA GLU A 86 -16.89 -1.82 -1.78
C GLU A 86 -16.12 -3.06 -1.35
N VAL A 87 -15.80 -3.15 -0.06
CA VAL A 87 -14.90 -4.15 0.47
C VAL A 87 -15.67 -5.14 1.34
N LYS A 88 -15.36 -6.42 1.15
CA LYS A 88 -15.96 -7.55 1.86
C LYS A 88 -14.93 -8.25 2.73
N ALA A 89 -15.38 -8.84 3.83
CA ALA A 89 -14.56 -9.61 4.76
C ALA A 89 -13.83 -10.77 4.05
N GLY A 90 -12.68 -11.17 4.58
CA GLY A 90 -11.87 -12.29 4.11
C GLY A 90 -11.25 -12.11 2.73
N ASN A 91 -11.30 -10.89 2.16
CA ASN A 91 -10.78 -10.62 0.83
C ASN A 91 -9.54 -9.74 0.88
N HIS A 92 -8.59 -10.06 0.01
CA HIS A 92 -7.41 -9.24 -0.24
C HIS A 92 -7.67 -8.38 -1.47
N TYR A 93 -7.43 -7.09 -1.38
CA TYR A 93 -7.66 -6.15 -2.46
C TYR A 93 -6.37 -5.51 -2.94
N ALA A 94 -6.39 -5.16 -4.22
CA ALA A 94 -5.43 -4.25 -4.83
C ALA A 94 -6.16 -3.20 -5.66
N ILE A 95 -5.43 -2.15 -6.04
CA ILE A 95 -5.98 -1.10 -6.88
C ILE A 95 -5.42 -1.24 -8.29
N LYS A 96 -6.32 -1.36 -9.27
CA LYS A 96 -5.99 -1.33 -10.69
C LYS A 96 -6.29 0.06 -11.23
N ALA A 97 -5.28 0.72 -11.81
CA ALA A 97 -5.47 1.98 -12.53
C ALA A 97 -6.41 1.77 -13.73
N GLN A 98 -7.40 2.64 -13.88
CA GLN A 98 -8.28 2.70 -15.05
C GLN A 98 -7.95 3.85 -16.00
N GLY A 99 -7.21 4.85 -15.51
CA GLY A 99 -6.83 6.01 -16.30
C GLY A 99 -6.56 7.22 -15.42
N PHE A 100 -6.45 8.38 -16.05
CA PHE A 100 -6.27 9.65 -15.37
C PHE A 100 -7.59 10.41 -15.31
N GLN A 101 -7.80 11.10 -14.21
CA GLN A 101 -8.86 12.08 -14.08
C GLN A 101 -8.25 13.44 -13.74
N ASP A 102 -8.56 14.42 -14.59
CA ASP A 102 -8.12 15.80 -14.44
C ASP A 102 -9.15 16.58 -13.62
N TYR A 103 -8.66 17.37 -12.66
CA TYR A 103 -9.43 18.32 -11.87
C TYR A 103 -8.86 19.72 -12.11
N PRO A 104 -9.27 20.39 -13.21
CA PRO A 104 -8.69 21.67 -13.63
C PRO A 104 -8.78 22.76 -12.56
N GLN A 105 -9.89 22.78 -11.81
CA GLN A 105 -10.14 23.74 -10.73
C GLN A 105 -9.12 23.65 -9.57
N TYR A 106 -8.39 22.54 -9.46
CA TYR A 106 -7.34 22.35 -8.45
C TYR A 106 -5.95 22.19 -9.08
N MET A 107 -5.82 22.41 -10.40
CA MET A 107 -4.61 22.13 -11.18
C MET A 107 -4.01 20.74 -10.86
N LYS A 108 -4.88 19.74 -10.68
CA LYS A 108 -4.50 18.40 -10.19
C LYS A 108 -4.91 17.32 -11.18
N ARG A 109 -4.01 16.37 -11.43
CA ARG A 109 -4.27 15.11 -12.12
C ARG A 109 -4.14 13.97 -11.12
N VAL A 110 -5.09 13.05 -11.11
CA VAL A 110 -5.04 11.84 -10.26
C VAL A 110 -5.29 10.59 -11.09
N ILE A 111 -4.75 9.47 -10.64
CA ILE A 111 -5.07 8.17 -11.23
C ILE A 111 -6.43 7.71 -10.67
N LYS A 112 -7.41 7.49 -11.55
CA LYS A 112 -8.66 6.84 -11.18
C LYS A 112 -8.42 5.34 -11.11
N GLY A 113 -8.58 4.76 -9.93
CA GLY A 113 -8.43 3.33 -9.69
C GLY A 113 -9.76 2.62 -9.47
N ILE A 114 -9.73 1.29 -9.58
CA ILE A 114 -10.77 0.38 -9.06
C ILE A 114 -10.17 -0.63 -8.10
N CYS A 115 -10.94 -1.00 -7.10
CA CYS A 115 -10.59 -2.07 -6.17
C CYS A 115 -10.93 -3.43 -6.77
N VAL A 116 -9.95 -4.32 -6.80
CA VAL A 116 -10.10 -5.69 -7.30
C VAL A 116 -9.70 -6.66 -6.20
N ALA A 117 -10.58 -7.62 -5.91
CA ALA A 117 -10.25 -8.74 -5.04
C ALA A 117 -9.21 -9.61 -5.76
N LYS A 118 -8.10 -9.87 -5.08
CA LYS A 118 -7.08 -10.82 -5.49
C LYS A 118 -7.46 -12.19 -4.93
N SER A 119 -7.49 -13.20 -5.79
CA SER A 119 -7.32 -14.57 -5.30
C SER A 119 -5.97 -14.64 -4.59
N ILE A 120 -5.95 -15.17 -3.37
CA ILE A 120 -4.71 -15.54 -2.70
C ILE A 120 -4.18 -16.75 -3.49
N SER A 121 -3.54 -16.50 -4.64
CA SER A 121 -2.79 -17.52 -5.34
C SER A 121 -1.43 -17.59 -4.66
N GLU A 122 -1.22 -18.70 -3.96
CA GLU A 122 0.00 -19.13 -3.27
C GLU A 122 1.27 -18.95 -4.10
#